data_AF-A0A378UCX6-F1
#
_entry.id   AF-A0A378UCX6-F1
#
_cell.length_a   1.000
_cell.length_b   1.000
_cell.length_c   1.000
_cell.angle_alpha   90.00
_cell.angle_beta   90.00
_cell.angle_gamma   90.00
#
_symmetry.space_group_name_H-M   'P 1'
#
loop_
_entity.id
_entity.type
_entity.pdbx_description
1 polymer ?
#
loop_
_entity_poly.entity_id
_entity_poly.type
_entity_poly.pdbx_seq_one_letter_code
_entity_poly.pdbx_strand_id
1 'polypeptide(L)'
;MREETTIRIRAFRQALEKAVRELPDEYRNGSRWCELKSFPAGSCDLASNCLAQYLKDCGERGEPSILFMCGNETFREEENSTVHGHVIVILDGEYIDLTLDQFDEYTDYILAEPLETGGVLGTLLRKIPQYEGEIETRRINLDRLQGIYAWLRNRADAILKADPEWQGWERSIEEAREAAVKAFPFLSDTQITGSEQIQADTASHVSAQKNRQPMTHVGVITECYRPREVRLRETGTQWVSECGLRFRKSTGAAVGSGVWSANRLDLKSIRKIQSED
;
A
#
# COMPACT_ATOMS: atom_id res chain seq x y z
N MET A 1 4.87 -8.37 0.93
CA MET A 1 4.35 -7.55 2.04
C MET A 1 4.95 -7.99 3.36
N ARG A 2 4.90 -7.14 4.38
CA ARG A 2 5.35 -7.48 5.75
C ARG A 2 4.36 -8.45 6.43
N GLU A 3 4.88 -9.26 7.33
CA GLU A 3 4.09 -10.24 8.10
C GLU A 3 2.99 -9.55 8.93
N GLU A 4 3.33 -8.45 9.61
CA GLU A 4 2.37 -7.64 10.40
C GLU A 4 1.15 -7.20 9.59
N THR A 5 1.39 -6.75 8.35
CA THR A 5 0.34 -6.27 7.44
C THR A 5 -0.55 -7.43 7.00
N THR A 6 0.03 -8.61 6.78
CA THR A 6 -0.71 -9.81 6.38
C THR A 6 -1.66 -10.27 7.49
N ILE A 7 -1.20 -10.27 8.74
CA ILE A 7 -2.03 -10.62 9.91
C ILE A 7 -3.17 -9.60 10.07
N ARG A 8 -2.89 -8.29 9.90
CA ARG A 8 -3.92 -7.24 9.93
C ARG A 8 -4.98 -7.43 8.84
N ILE A 9 -4.59 -7.74 7.61
CA ILE A 9 -5.52 -7.99 6.50
C ILE A 9 -6.39 -9.20 6.81
N ARG A 10 -5.81 -10.28 7.35
CA ARG A 10 -6.56 -11.48 7.76
C ARG A 10 -7.58 -11.16 8.86
N ALA A 11 -7.18 -10.40 9.88
CA ALA A 11 -8.08 -9.95 10.95
C ALA A 11 -9.22 -9.08 10.39
N PHE A 12 -8.93 -8.23 9.41
CA PHE A 12 -9.94 -7.39 8.76
C PHE A 12 -10.93 -8.21 7.91
N ARG A 13 -10.45 -9.22 7.16
CA ARG A 13 -11.32 -10.16 6.43
C ARG A 13 -12.26 -10.90 7.39
N GLN A 14 -11.74 -11.38 8.52
CA GLN A 14 -12.58 -12.01 9.55
C GLN A 14 -13.62 -11.03 10.15
N ALA A 15 -13.29 -9.75 10.28
CA ALA A 15 -14.24 -8.73 10.72
C ALA A 15 -15.39 -8.57 9.72
N LEU A 16 -15.10 -8.57 8.41
CA LEU A 16 -16.11 -8.55 7.35
C LEU A 16 -17.04 -9.77 7.42
N GLU A 17 -16.48 -10.96 7.57
CA GLU A 17 -17.26 -12.21 7.70
C GLU A 17 -18.18 -12.20 8.92
N LYS A 18 -17.70 -11.66 10.05
CA LYS A 18 -18.50 -11.53 11.27
C LYS A 18 -19.57 -10.44 11.19
N ALA A 19 -19.33 -9.37 10.43
CA ALA A 19 -20.25 -8.25 10.30
C ALA A 19 -21.64 -8.67 9.86
N VAL A 20 -21.73 -9.68 8.98
CA VAL A 20 -23.01 -10.24 8.49
C VAL A 20 -23.96 -10.61 9.63
N ARG A 21 -23.42 -11.10 10.75
CA ARG A 21 -24.20 -11.56 11.91
C ARG A 21 -24.19 -10.58 13.07
N GLU A 22 -23.09 -9.86 13.25
CA GLU A 22 -22.80 -9.11 14.46
C GLU A 22 -23.00 -7.59 14.32
N LEU A 23 -23.08 -7.06 13.10
CA LEU A 23 -23.19 -5.61 12.90
C LEU A 23 -24.51 -5.08 13.47
N PRO A 24 -24.50 -4.14 14.43
CA PRO A 24 -25.71 -3.58 15.02
C PRO A 24 -26.60 -2.82 14.02
N ASP A 25 -27.91 -2.82 14.23
CA ASP A 25 -28.90 -2.19 13.33
C ASP A 25 -28.69 -0.69 13.13
N GLU A 26 -28.16 0.00 14.14
CA GLU A 26 -27.82 1.43 14.06
C GLU A 26 -26.80 1.75 12.97
N TYR A 27 -25.92 0.80 12.63
CA TYR A 27 -24.94 0.95 11.55
C TYR A 27 -25.49 0.52 10.19
N ARG A 28 -26.69 -0.09 10.13
CA ARG A 28 -27.30 -0.59 8.89
C ARG A 28 -28.12 0.49 8.17
N ASN A 29 -28.77 1.39 8.90
CA ASN A 29 -29.67 2.39 8.33
C ASN A 29 -28.93 3.47 7.53
N GLY A 30 -29.39 3.73 6.29
CA GLY A 30 -28.81 4.76 5.40
C GLY A 30 -27.39 4.45 4.90
N SER A 31 -26.87 3.27 5.24
CA SER A 31 -25.53 2.79 4.89
C SER A 31 -25.56 1.85 3.68
N ARG A 32 -24.38 1.46 3.19
CA ARG A 32 -24.20 0.40 2.17
C ARG A 32 -24.29 -1.02 2.75
N TRP A 33 -25.05 -1.21 3.83
CA TRP A 33 -25.27 -2.53 4.46
C TRP A 33 -25.77 -3.60 3.47
N CYS A 34 -26.54 -3.21 2.46
CA CYS A 34 -27.02 -4.14 1.45
C CYS A 34 -25.90 -4.87 0.68
N GLU A 35 -24.71 -4.27 0.60
CA GLU A 35 -23.52 -4.88 0.01
C GLU A 35 -22.83 -5.80 1.02
N LEU A 36 -22.64 -5.34 2.26
CA LEU A 36 -21.94 -6.11 3.29
C LEU A 36 -22.70 -7.36 3.76
N LYS A 37 -24.04 -7.33 3.78
CA LYS A 37 -24.85 -8.49 4.20
C LYS A 37 -24.67 -9.73 3.31
N SER A 38 -24.19 -9.54 2.07
CA SER A 38 -23.99 -10.59 1.07
C SER A 38 -22.53 -11.02 0.94
N PHE A 39 -21.66 -10.50 1.82
CA PHE A 39 -20.22 -10.73 1.78
C PHE A 39 -19.85 -12.22 1.58
N PRO A 40 -18.98 -12.55 0.61
CA PRO A 40 -18.19 -11.63 -0.24
C PRO A 40 -18.93 -11.04 -1.44
N ALA A 41 -20.07 -11.60 -1.85
CA ALA A 41 -20.78 -11.23 -3.07
C ALA A 41 -21.27 -9.77 -3.10
N GLY A 42 -20.83 -9.03 -4.12
CA GLY A 42 -21.25 -7.64 -4.35
C GLY A 42 -20.71 -6.65 -3.31
N SER A 43 -19.69 -7.04 -2.56
CA SER A 43 -19.13 -6.26 -1.46
C SER A 43 -17.74 -5.69 -1.74
N CYS A 44 -17.14 -5.99 -2.91
CA CYS A 44 -15.75 -5.65 -3.24
C CYS A 44 -15.42 -4.17 -3.06
N ASP A 45 -16.29 -3.26 -3.52
CA ASP A 45 -16.04 -1.83 -3.38
C ASP A 45 -16.04 -1.39 -1.91
N LEU A 46 -17.03 -1.82 -1.12
CA LEU A 46 -17.08 -1.53 0.32
C LEU A 46 -15.88 -2.14 1.06
N ALA A 47 -15.60 -3.42 0.83
CA ALA A 47 -14.56 -4.17 1.50
C ALA A 47 -13.17 -3.57 1.22
N SER A 48 -12.87 -3.28 -0.05
CA SER A 48 -11.58 -2.72 -0.47
C SER A 48 -11.39 -1.28 0.01
N ASN A 49 -12.42 -0.43 -0.01
CA ASN A 49 -12.32 0.92 0.53
C ASN A 49 -12.12 0.93 2.05
N CYS A 50 -12.87 0.10 2.78
CA CYS A 50 -12.71 0.00 4.23
C CYS A 50 -11.36 -0.59 4.61
N LEU A 51 -10.87 -1.61 3.88
CA LEU A 51 -9.54 -2.18 4.10
C LEU A 51 -8.44 -1.14 3.83
N ALA A 52 -8.51 -0.44 2.70
CA ALA A 52 -7.51 0.57 2.35
C ALA A 52 -7.45 1.69 3.40
N GLN A 53 -8.62 2.14 3.92
CA GLN A 53 -8.62 3.08 5.03
C GLN A 53 -8.02 2.47 6.30
N TYR A 54 -8.39 1.24 6.64
CA TYR A 54 -7.89 0.57 7.84
C TYR A 54 -6.35 0.46 7.83
N LEU A 55 -5.77 0.02 6.72
CA LEU A 55 -4.31 -0.07 6.56
C LEU A 55 -3.64 1.31 6.62
N LYS A 56 -4.31 2.34 6.09
CA LYS A 56 -3.84 3.72 6.20
C LYS A 56 -3.85 4.23 7.65
N ASP A 57 -4.94 3.99 8.38
CA ASP A 57 -5.08 4.38 9.79
C ASP A 57 -4.05 3.67 10.69
N CYS A 58 -3.67 2.44 10.34
CA CYS A 58 -2.64 1.66 11.04
C CYS A 58 -1.20 2.16 10.79
N GLY A 59 -1.00 3.12 9.86
CA GLY A 59 0.33 3.63 9.53
C GLY A 59 1.19 2.63 8.75
N GLU A 60 0.57 1.74 7.98
CA GLU A 60 1.31 0.82 7.11
C GLU A 60 2.18 1.58 6.11
N ARG A 61 3.31 0.98 5.70
CA ARG A 61 4.21 1.60 4.74
C ARG A 61 3.55 1.65 3.36
N GLY A 62 3.74 2.79 2.70
CA GLY A 62 3.06 3.07 1.44
C GLY A 62 1.67 3.65 1.68
N GLU A 63 1.10 4.18 0.61
CA GLU A 63 -0.24 4.76 0.66
C GLU A 63 -1.17 3.82 -0.12
N PRO A 64 -2.13 3.17 0.55
CA PRO A 64 -3.09 2.31 -0.12
C PRO A 64 -3.81 3.05 -1.25
N SER A 65 -4.03 2.37 -2.36
CA SER A 65 -4.85 2.87 -3.47
C SER A 65 -5.87 1.84 -3.91
N ILE A 66 -7.01 2.31 -4.42
CA ILE A 66 -8.09 1.47 -4.90
C ILE A 66 -7.90 1.24 -6.39
N LEU A 67 -8.04 -0.01 -6.82
CA LEU A 67 -8.03 -0.36 -8.24
C LEU A 67 -9.40 -0.95 -8.59
N PHE A 68 -10.13 -0.25 -9.45
CA PHE A 68 -11.34 -0.74 -10.07
C PHE A 68 -11.01 -1.35 -11.43
N MET A 69 -11.67 -2.45 -11.75
CA MET A 69 -11.60 -3.09 -13.05
C MET A 69 -13.01 -3.48 -13.51
N CYS A 70 -13.27 -3.38 -14.81
CA CYS A 70 -14.55 -3.67 -15.43
C CYS A 70 -14.35 -4.60 -16.62
N GLY A 71 -14.82 -5.84 -16.49
CA GLY A 71 -14.86 -6.79 -17.59
C GLY A 71 -16.07 -6.52 -18.47
N ASN A 72 -15.84 -6.13 -19.72
CA ASN A 72 -16.92 -5.92 -20.68
C ASN A 72 -17.51 -7.25 -21.17
N GLU A 73 -18.54 -7.19 -22.01
CA GLU A 73 -19.22 -8.38 -22.52
C GLU A 73 -18.27 -9.32 -23.27
N THR A 74 -17.45 -8.79 -24.18
CA THR A 74 -16.47 -9.56 -24.94
C THR A 74 -15.49 -10.31 -24.03
N PHE A 75 -14.93 -9.65 -23.02
CA PHE A 75 -14.06 -10.29 -22.04
C PHE A 75 -14.76 -11.47 -21.35
N ARG A 76 -15.98 -11.25 -20.86
CA ARG A 76 -16.71 -12.28 -20.11
C ARG A 76 -17.06 -13.49 -20.98
N GLU A 77 -17.40 -13.27 -22.24
CA GLU A 77 -17.69 -14.35 -23.20
C GLU A 77 -16.42 -15.14 -23.57
N GLU A 78 -15.35 -14.44 -23.99
CA GLU A 78 -14.12 -15.07 -24.48
C GLU A 78 -13.31 -15.75 -23.36
N GLU A 79 -13.35 -15.19 -22.15
CA GLU A 79 -12.64 -15.73 -20.99
C GLU A 79 -13.52 -16.56 -20.05
N ASN A 80 -14.80 -16.74 -20.41
CA ASN A 80 -15.82 -17.40 -19.58
C ASN A 80 -15.78 -16.89 -18.13
N SER A 81 -15.77 -15.57 -17.98
CA SER A 81 -15.58 -14.89 -16.69
C SER A 81 -16.88 -14.26 -16.18
N THR A 82 -17.11 -14.34 -14.88
CA THR A 82 -18.25 -13.70 -14.21
C THR A 82 -17.92 -12.29 -13.70
N VAL A 83 -16.70 -11.80 -13.96
CA VAL A 83 -16.24 -10.48 -13.53
C VAL A 83 -16.85 -9.38 -14.40
N HIS A 84 -17.95 -8.79 -13.91
CA HIS A 84 -18.53 -7.58 -14.51
C HIS A 84 -17.78 -6.32 -14.05
N GLY A 85 -17.51 -6.22 -12.75
CA GLY A 85 -16.84 -5.11 -12.13
C GLY A 85 -16.26 -5.55 -10.80
N HIS A 86 -15.06 -5.10 -10.48
CA HIS A 86 -14.35 -5.55 -9.31
C HIS A 86 -13.43 -4.48 -8.74
N VAL A 87 -13.22 -4.51 -7.42
CA VAL A 87 -12.44 -3.51 -6.71
C VAL A 87 -11.47 -4.19 -5.76
N ILE A 88 -10.19 -3.89 -5.92
CA ILE A 88 -9.11 -4.43 -5.10
C ILE A 88 -8.24 -3.30 -4.52
N VAL A 89 -7.34 -3.64 -3.61
CA VAL A 89 -6.38 -2.70 -3.00
C VAL A 89 -4.99 -2.95 -3.57
N ILE A 90 -4.25 -1.88 -3.82
CA ILE A 90 -2.81 -1.91 -4.04
C ILE A 90 -2.12 -1.32 -2.81
N LEU A 91 -1.18 -2.05 -2.23
CA LEU A 91 -0.32 -1.58 -1.15
C LEU A 91 1.07 -2.18 -1.29
N ASP A 92 2.10 -1.35 -1.18
CA ASP A 92 3.51 -1.77 -1.12
C ASP A 92 3.95 -2.72 -2.25
N GLY A 93 3.48 -2.46 -3.48
CA GLY A 93 3.83 -3.29 -4.65
C GLY A 93 3.09 -4.62 -4.73
N GLU A 94 2.01 -4.80 -3.97
CA GLU A 94 1.17 -5.99 -4.02
C GLU A 94 -0.31 -5.65 -4.22
N TYR A 95 -1.00 -6.55 -4.92
CA TYR A 95 -2.44 -6.61 -5.03
C TYR A 95 -3.02 -7.36 -3.83
N ILE A 96 -4.10 -6.83 -3.27
CA ILE A 96 -4.84 -7.42 -2.15
C ILE A 96 -6.31 -7.46 -2.55
N ASP A 97 -6.92 -8.61 -2.44
CA ASP A 97 -8.32 -8.82 -2.79
C ASP A 97 -8.99 -9.70 -1.78
N LEU A 98 -9.86 -9.09 -0.96
CA LEU A 98 -10.63 -9.79 0.05
C LEU A 98 -11.96 -10.32 -0.48
N THR A 99 -12.22 -10.30 -1.77
CA THR A 99 -13.54 -10.65 -2.33
C THR A 99 -13.45 -11.37 -3.66
N LEU A 100 -12.28 -11.86 -4.07
CA LEU A 100 -12.11 -12.59 -5.32
C LEU A 100 -12.99 -13.85 -5.36
N ASP A 101 -13.15 -14.49 -4.19
CA ASP A 101 -14.01 -15.64 -3.92
C ASP A 101 -15.51 -15.37 -4.13
N GLN A 102 -15.90 -14.18 -4.58
CA GLN A 102 -17.27 -13.90 -5.01
C GLN A 102 -17.60 -14.36 -6.43
N PHE A 103 -16.58 -14.63 -7.25
CA PHE A 103 -16.74 -15.04 -8.66
C PHE A 103 -16.57 -16.55 -8.79
N ASP A 104 -17.40 -17.18 -9.62
CA ASP A 104 -17.49 -18.65 -9.72
C ASP A 104 -16.17 -19.30 -10.14
N GLU A 105 -15.35 -18.59 -10.92
CA GLU A 105 -14.05 -19.07 -11.39
C GLU A 105 -12.93 -19.05 -10.33
N TYR A 106 -13.15 -18.44 -9.16
CA TYR A 106 -12.15 -18.32 -8.09
C TYR A 106 -12.64 -18.94 -6.78
N THR A 107 -11.78 -19.78 -6.19
CA THR A 107 -12.14 -20.54 -4.97
C THR A 107 -11.72 -19.86 -3.68
N ASP A 108 -10.86 -18.85 -3.75
CA ASP A 108 -10.30 -18.18 -2.57
C ASP A 108 -10.00 -16.71 -2.86
N TYR A 109 -9.85 -15.94 -1.79
CA TYR A 109 -9.42 -14.55 -1.82
C TYR A 109 -7.88 -14.46 -1.81
N ILE A 110 -7.33 -13.27 -2.09
CA ILE A 110 -5.89 -13.05 -2.21
C ILE A 110 -5.43 -12.04 -1.15
N LEU A 111 -4.69 -12.54 -0.16
CA LEU A 111 -4.09 -11.69 0.88
C LEU A 111 -3.02 -10.75 0.32
N ALA A 112 -2.23 -11.24 -0.63
CA ALA A 112 -1.10 -10.53 -1.22
C ALA A 112 -0.64 -11.23 -2.49
N GLU A 113 -0.64 -10.53 -3.62
CA GLU A 113 -0.03 -10.96 -4.87
C GLU A 113 0.94 -9.89 -5.37
N PRO A 114 2.25 -10.20 -5.51
CA PRO A 114 3.20 -9.22 -6.03
C PRO A 114 2.91 -8.82 -7.47
N LEU A 115 2.94 -7.51 -7.74
CA LEU A 115 2.64 -6.92 -9.04
C LEU A 115 3.49 -7.52 -10.20
N GLU A 116 4.71 -7.97 -9.89
CA GLU A 116 5.67 -8.48 -10.88
C GLU A 116 5.44 -9.95 -11.27
N THR A 117 4.67 -10.71 -10.49
CA THR A 117 4.56 -12.17 -10.66
C THR A 117 3.59 -12.58 -11.77
N GLY A 118 2.66 -11.71 -12.14
CA GLY A 118 1.63 -12.02 -13.13
C GLY A 118 0.70 -13.15 -12.68
N GLY A 119 0.39 -13.23 -11.39
CA GLY A 119 -0.49 -14.22 -10.78
C GLY A 119 -1.94 -14.10 -11.24
N VAL A 120 -2.89 -14.43 -10.36
CA VAL A 120 -4.31 -14.43 -10.70
C VAL A 120 -4.79 -13.02 -11.00
N LEU A 121 -4.52 -12.06 -10.12
CA LEU A 121 -4.93 -10.66 -10.29
C LEU A 121 -4.13 -9.99 -11.40
N GLY A 122 -2.83 -10.25 -11.48
CA GLY A 122 -1.99 -9.74 -12.56
C GLY A 122 -2.41 -10.27 -13.94
N THR A 123 -2.94 -11.49 -14.01
CA THR A 123 -3.52 -12.04 -15.24
C THR A 123 -4.86 -11.39 -15.57
N LEU A 124 -5.74 -11.22 -14.58
CA LEU A 124 -7.02 -10.54 -14.77
C LEU A 124 -6.82 -9.10 -15.27
N LEU A 125 -5.93 -8.34 -14.63
CA LEU A 125 -5.59 -6.96 -15.00
C LEU A 125 -4.89 -6.83 -16.36
N ARG A 126 -4.27 -7.90 -16.85
CA ARG A 126 -3.71 -7.94 -18.20
C ARG A 126 -4.79 -8.25 -19.24
N LYS A 127 -5.69 -9.18 -18.94
CA LYS A 127 -6.72 -9.64 -19.89
C LYS A 127 -7.82 -8.61 -20.07
N ILE A 128 -8.34 -8.00 -19.01
CA ILE A 128 -9.45 -7.03 -19.10
C ILE A 128 -9.18 -5.96 -20.17
N PRO A 129 -8.03 -5.25 -20.21
CA PRO A 129 -7.75 -4.27 -21.25
C PRO A 129 -7.50 -4.85 -22.64
N GLN A 130 -7.08 -6.11 -22.77
CA GLN A 130 -6.90 -6.77 -24.08
C GLN A 130 -8.21 -6.89 -24.83
N TYR A 131 -9.32 -6.99 -24.09
CA TYR A 131 -10.67 -7.03 -24.63
C TYR A 131 -11.37 -5.67 -24.55
N GLU A 132 -10.64 -4.55 -24.39
CA GLU A 132 -11.20 -3.19 -24.25
C GLU A 132 -12.03 -2.96 -22.97
N GLY A 133 -11.82 -3.79 -21.93
CA GLY A 133 -12.33 -3.52 -20.59
C GLY A 133 -11.54 -2.40 -19.88
N GLU A 134 -12.13 -1.85 -18.83
CA GLU A 134 -11.60 -0.65 -18.16
C GLU A 134 -10.85 -0.99 -16.88
N ILE A 135 -9.79 -0.24 -16.60
CA ILE A 135 -9.08 -0.25 -15.32
C ILE A 135 -8.89 1.20 -14.87
N GLU A 136 -9.25 1.47 -13.61
CA GLU A 136 -9.16 2.79 -13.02
C GLU A 136 -8.54 2.72 -11.64
N THR A 137 -7.56 3.59 -11.36
CA THR A 137 -7.08 3.80 -9.99
C THR A 137 -7.87 4.92 -9.34
N ARG A 138 -8.47 4.64 -8.18
CA ARG A 138 -9.32 5.55 -7.42
C ARG A 138 -8.68 5.89 -6.08
N ARG A 139 -9.10 7.03 -5.52
CA ARG A 139 -8.85 7.35 -4.11
C ARG A 139 -9.79 6.55 -3.22
N ILE A 140 -9.38 6.34 -1.97
CA ILE A 140 -10.24 5.75 -0.93
C ILE A 140 -11.49 6.62 -0.79
N ASN A 141 -12.65 5.97 -0.83
CA ASN A 141 -13.97 6.59 -0.67
C ASN A 141 -14.76 5.87 0.43
N LEU A 142 -15.09 6.61 1.48
CA LEU A 142 -15.88 6.12 2.61
C LEU A 142 -17.27 6.77 2.68
N ASP A 143 -17.74 7.38 1.60
CA ASP A 143 -19.09 7.96 1.58
C ASP A 143 -20.14 6.90 1.93
N ARG A 144 -20.99 7.23 2.90
CA ARG A 144 -22.00 6.33 3.51
C ARG A 144 -21.46 5.04 4.12
N LEU A 145 -20.15 4.98 4.40
CA LEU A 145 -19.48 3.84 5.01
C LEU A 145 -18.95 4.13 6.42
N GLN A 146 -18.99 5.37 6.90
CA GLN A 146 -18.29 5.78 8.13
C GLN A 146 -18.69 4.94 9.36
N GLY A 147 -19.99 4.65 9.52
CA GLY A 147 -20.49 3.82 10.63
C GLY A 147 -20.03 2.36 10.50
N ILE A 148 -20.19 1.77 9.32
CA ILE A 148 -19.74 0.40 9.02
C ILE A 148 -18.22 0.29 9.21
N TYR A 149 -17.46 1.24 8.68
CA TYR A 149 -16.00 1.30 8.78
C TYR A 149 -15.55 1.37 10.23
N ALA A 150 -16.14 2.25 11.04
CA ALA A 150 -15.79 2.38 12.45
C ALA A 150 -16.00 1.05 13.19
N TRP A 151 -17.09 0.36 12.91
CA TRP A 151 -17.36 -0.96 13.49
C TRP A 151 -16.35 -2.01 13.00
N LEU A 152 -16.10 -2.08 11.69
CA LEU A 152 -15.16 -3.04 11.09
C LEU A 152 -13.75 -2.86 11.63
N ARG A 153 -13.27 -1.62 11.74
CA ARG A 153 -11.97 -1.29 12.35
C ARG A 153 -11.89 -1.81 13.78
N ASN A 154 -12.85 -1.43 14.62
CA ASN A 154 -12.84 -1.84 16.03
C ASN A 154 -12.93 -3.37 16.17
N ARG A 155 -13.69 -4.04 15.29
CA ARG A 155 -13.81 -5.49 15.29
C ARG A 155 -12.52 -6.16 14.82
N ALA A 156 -11.88 -5.64 13.78
CA ALA A 156 -10.59 -6.12 13.29
C ALA A 156 -9.50 -5.97 14.35
N ASP A 157 -9.43 -4.82 15.03
CA ASP A 157 -8.48 -4.60 16.14
C ASP A 157 -8.70 -5.58 17.29
N ALA A 158 -9.97 -5.88 17.63
CA ALA A 158 -10.30 -6.85 18.66
C ALA A 158 -9.90 -8.29 18.28
N ILE A 159 -10.08 -8.67 17.00
CA ILE A 159 -9.63 -9.95 16.46
C ILE A 159 -8.10 -10.02 16.50
N LEU A 160 -7.43 -8.98 16.00
CA LEU A 160 -5.98 -8.89 15.93
C LEU A 160 -5.34 -9.02 17.33
N LYS A 161 -5.89 -8.33 18.33
CA LYS A 161 -5.42 -8.42 19.72
C LYS A 161 -5.54 -9.83 20.32
N ALA A 162 -6.50 -10.62 19.85
CA ALA A 162 -6.69 -12.00 20.28
C ALA A 162 -5.87 -13.01 19.45
N ASP A 163 -5.22 -12.58 18.37
CA ASP A 163 -4.48 -13.44 17.46
C ASP A 163 -3.12 -13.86 18.09
N PRO A 164 -2.82 -15.17 18.19
CA PRO A 164 -1.54 -15.64 18.75
C PRO A 164 -0.30 -15.23 17.95
N GLU A 165 -0.40 -15.15 16.61
CA GLU A 165 0.71 -14.72 15.74
C GLU A 165 1.00 -13.23 16.01
N TRP A 166 -0.04 -12.42 16.13
CA TRP A 166 0.09 -11.00 16.49
C TRP A 166 0.75 -10.81 17.86
N GLN A 167 0.28 -11.53 18.88
CA GLN A 167 0.85 -11.47 20.23
C GLN A 167 2.32 -11.93 20.26
N GLY A 168 2.67 -12.94 19.46
CA GLY A 168 4.05 -13.40 19.30
C GLY A 168 4.94 -12.34 18.67
N TRP A 169 4.44 -11.68 17.61
CA TRP A 169 5.15 -10.59 16.94
C TRP A 169 5.35 -9.37 17.86
N GLU A 170 4.32 -8.94 18.59
CA GLU A 170 4.44 -7.82 19.55
C GLU A 170 5.49 -8.11 20.62
N ARG A 171 5.50 -9.33 21.15
CA ARG A 171 6.51 -9.76 22.14
C ARG A 171 7.91 -9.74 21.54
N SER A 172 8.08 -10.24 20.31
CA SER A 172 9.38 -10.22 19.63
C SER A 172 9.91 -8.80 19.43
N ILE A 173 9.04 -7.84 19.15
CA ILE A 173 9.42 -6.43 19.03
C ILE A 173 9.83 -5.85 20.37
N GLU A 174 9.09 -6.15 21.43
CA GLU A 174 9.43 -5.65 22.77
C GLU A 174 10.76 -6.23 23.26
N GLU A 175 10.98 -7.53 23.07
CA GLU A 175 12.26 -8.18 23.39
C GLU A 175 13.42 -7.56 22.59
N ALA A 176 13.22 -7.27 21.31
CA ALA A 176 14.22 -6.59 20.47
C ALA A 176 14.49 -5.15 20.94
N ARG A 177 13.45 -4.42 21.38
CA ARG A 177 13.59 -3.08 21.96
C ARG A 177 14.35 -3.11 23.27
N GLU A 178 14.01 -4.02 24.18
CA GLU A 178 14.75 -4.19 25.43
C GLU A 178 16.22 -4.55 25.19
N ALA A 179 16.49 -5.45 24.26
CA ALA A 179 17.85 -5.84 23.90
C ALA A 179 18.63 -4.64 23.32
N ALA A 180 17.98 -3.81 22.49
CA ALA A 180 18.58 -2.60 21.95
C ALA A 180 18.89 -1.57 23.05
N VAL A 181 17.98 -1.36 24.00
CA VAL A 181 18.21 -0.46 25.16
C VAL A 181 19.37 -0.97 26.02
N LYS A 182 19.43 -2.28 26.28
CA LYS A 182 20.53 -2.91 27.04
C LYS A 182 21.87 -2.79 26.30
N ALA A 183 21.88 -2.95 24.97
CA ALA A 183 23.08 -2.85 24.15
C ALA A 183 23.56 -1.41 23.95
N PHE A 184 22.63 -0.44 23.97
CA PHE A 184 22.90 0.98 23.75
C PHE A 184 22.28 1.84 24.86
N PRO A 185 22.81 1.79 26.09
CA PRO A 185 22.22 2.46 27.26
C PRO A 185 22.23 3.99 27.17
N PHE A 186 22.96 4.60 26.23
CA PHE A 186 22.94 6.04 25.99
C PHE A 186 21.74 6.51 25.14
N LEU A 187 20.95 5.60 24.57
CA LEU A 187 19.73 5.92 23.81
C LEU A 187 18.46 6.03 24.69
N SER A 188 18.58 5.84 26.01
CA SER A 188 17.44 5.80 26.94
C SER A 188 16.79 7.17 27.20
N ASP A 189 17.46 8.28 26.91
CA ASP A 189 16.99 9.63 27.28
C ASP A 189 16.06 10.29 26.26
N THR A 190 15.70 9.59 25.18
CA THR A 190 14.95 10.22 24.09
C THR A 190 13.63 9.53 23.78
N GLN A 191 12.69 9.44 24.73
CA GLN A 191 11.28 9.21 24.38
C GLN A 191 10.26 9.89 25.31
N ILE A 192 9.39 10.68 24.66
CA ILE A 192 7.99 10.99 25.00
C ILE A 192 7.74 12.20 25.93
N THR A 193 7.54 13.36 25.31
CA THR A 193 6.46 14.28 25.72
C THR A 193 5.49 14.44 24.57
N GLY A 194 4.20 14.45 24.92
CA GLY A 194 3.07 14.40 24.00
C GLY A 194 3.02 15.55 23.00
N SER A 195 2.15 15.32 22.02
CA SER A 195 1.61 16.28 21.07
C SER A 195 1.55 17.72 21.59
N GLU A 196 2.42 18.58 21.05
CA GLU A 196 2.18 20.01 20.89
C GLU A 196 3.16 20.59 19.85
N GLN A 197 2.57 21.26 18.85
CA GLN A 197 3.13 22.31 18.01
C GLN A 197 4.54 22.12 17.42
N ILE A 198 4.56 21.84 16.10
CA ILE A 198 5.72 22.15 15.26
C ILE A 198 5.84 23.68 15.18
N GLN A 199 6.56 24.27 16.13
CA GLN A 199 7.31 25.50 15.88
C GLN A 199 8.74 25.09 15.52
N ALA A 200 9.13 25.49 14.31
CA ALA A 200 10.50 25.40 13.86
C ALA A 200 11.36 26.26 14.77
N ASP A 201 12.35 25.67 15.42
CA ASP A 201 13.60 26.38 15.67
C ASP A 201 14.82 25.47 15.67
N THR A 202 15.72 25.89 14.79
CA THR A 202 17.06 25.49 14.43
C THR A 202 17.97 25.16 15.63
N ALA A 203 18.52 23.94 15.69
CA ALA A 203 19.79 23.68 16.39
C ALA A 203 20.47 22.39 15.88
N SER A 204 21.33 22.58 14.88
CA SER A 204 22.64 21.96 14.66
C SER A 204 23.03 20.75 15.51
N HIS A 205 22.90 19.54 14.96
CA HIS A 205 23.82 18.44 15.27
C HIS A 205 24.53 17.97 14.00
N VAL A 206 25.77 18.46 13.88
CA VAL A 206 26.73 18.09 12.86
C VAL A 206 27.21 16.66 13.14
N SER A 207 26.71 15.69 12.37
CA SER A 207 27.39 14.41 12.20
C SER A 207 28.14 14.43 10.87
N ALA A 208 29.47 14.42 10.98
CA ALA A 208 30.48 14.35 9.92
C ALA A 208 29.97 14.00 8.50
N GLN A 209 29.86 15.02 7.64
CA GLN A 209 29.74 14.86 6.19
C GLN A 209 31.01 14.20 5.64
N LYS A 210 30.98 12.87 5.51
CA LYS A 210 31.88 12.17 4.57
C LYS A 210 31.51 12.63 3.15
N ASN A 211 32.33 13.49 2.56
CA ASN A 211 32.47 13.77 1.11
C ASN A 211 31.25 13.41 0.25
N ARG A 212 30.11 14.08 0.46
CA ARG A 212 28.98 13.96 -0.46
C ARG A 212 29.24 14.87 -1.64
N GLN A 213 29.49 14.28 -2.80
CA GLN A 213 29.57 15.01 -4.07
C GLN A 213 28.27 15.81 -4.30
N PRO A 214 28.36 17.02 -4.87
CA PRO A 214 27.22 17.92 -4.99
C PRO A 214 26.11 17.32 -5.87
N MET A 215 24.87 17.55 -5.46
CA MET A 215 23.68 17.23 -6.25
C MET A 215 23.44 18.36 -7.23
N THR A 216 23.63 18.08 -8.53
CA THR A 216 23.71 19.09 -9.59
C THR A 216 22.47 19.13 -10.49
N HIS A 217 21.59 18.15 -10.39
CA HIS A 217 20.41 18.00 -11.23
C HIS A 217 19.17 17.71 -10.38
N VAL A 218 18.00 17.88 -10.97
CA VAL A 218 16.73 17.32 -10.49
C VAL A 218 16.13 16.46 -11.59
N GLY A 219 15.32 15.47 -11.22
CA GLY A 219 14.57 14.63 -12.14
C GLY A 219 13.44 13.93 -11.43
N VAL A 220 12.50 13.37 -12.21
CA VAL A 220 11.33 12.66 -11.70
C VAL A 220 11.63 11.17 -11.67
N ILE A 221 11.48 10.57 -10.50
CA ILE A 221 11.47 9.12 -10.37
C ILE A 221 10.04 8.65 -10.13
N THR A 222 9.69 7.55 -10.79
CA THR A 222 8.47 6.81 -10.52
C THR A 222 8.83 5.70 -9.56
N GLU A 223 8.37 5.80 -8.31
CA GLU A 223 8.44 4.74 -7.30
C GLU A 223 7.02 4.18 -7.13
N CYS A 224 6.81 2.91 -7.45
CA CYS A 224 5.48 2.26 -7.36
C CYS A 224 4.36 3.11 -8.01
N TYR A 225 4.62 3.61 -9.23
CA TYR A 225 3.69 4.40 -10.04
C TYR A 225 3.36 5.81 -9.51
N ARG A 226 4.10 6.32 -8.51
CA ARG A 226 3.99 7.72 -8.07
C ARG A 226 5.19 8.55 -8.53
N PRO A 227 4.99 9.55 -9.41
CA PRO A 227 6.03 10.49 -9.77
C PRO A 227 6.43 11.34 -8.57
N ARG A 228 7.71 11.38 -8.23
CA ARG A 228 8.29 12.35 -7.28
C ARG A 228 9.54 12.99 -7.88
N GLU A 229 9.70 14.28 -7.66
CA GLU A 229 10.93 14.98 -8.01
C GLU A 229 12.02 14.67 -6.96
N VAL A 230 13.23 14.37 -7.43
CA VAL A 230 14.39 14.09 -6.59
C VAL A 230 15.60 14.85 -7.10
N ARG A 231 16.49 15.21 -6.17
CA ARG A 231 17.81 15.70 -6.56
C ARG A 231 18.68 14.53 -7.04
N LEU A 232 19.45 14.78 -8.09
CA LEU A 232 20.33 13.82 -8.73
C LEU A 232 21.76 14.36 -8.80
N ARG A 233 22.73 13.48 -8.61
CA ARG A 233 24.11 13.70 -9.05
C ARG A 233 24.42 12.79 -10.23
N GLU A 234 25.19 13.34 -11.14
CA GLU A 234 25.69 12.61 -12.30
C GLU A 234 27.02 11.95 -11.96
N THR A 235 27.16 10.67 -12.32
CA THR A 235 28.46 9.98 -12.32
C THR A 235 28.81 9.59 -13.75
N GLY A 236 29.99 9.01 -14.00
CA GLY A 236 30.38 8.58 -15.36
C GLY A 236 29.37 7.63 -16.00
N THR A 237 28.78 6.71 -15.24
CA THR A 237 27.92 5.63 -15.76
C THR A 237 26.47 5.67 -15.26
N GLN A 238 26.18 6.46 -14.22
CA GLN A 238 24.90 6.38 -13.48
C GLN A 238 24.41 7.75 -13.02
N TRP A 239 23.10 7.86 -12.79
CA TRP A 239 22.48 8.88 -11.97
C TRP A 239 22.32 8.35 -10.54
N VAL A 240 22.59 9.19 -9.55
CA VAL A 240 22.42 8.81 -8.14
C VAL A 240 21.52 9.85 -7.47
N SER A 241 20.42 9.40 -6.85
CA SER A 241 19.51 10.30 -6.13
C SER A 241 20.04 10.65 -4.73
N GLU A 242 19.46 11.69 -4.13
CA GLU A 242 19.78 12.08 -2.75
C GLU A 242 19.46 11.00 -1.71
N CYS A 243 18.48 10.14 -2.00
CA CYS A 243 18.14 8.96 -1.19
C CYS A 243 19.04 7.74 -1.48
N GLY A 244 20.02 7.85 -2.38
CA GLY A 244 21.02 6.81 -2.64
C GLY A 244 20.64 5.78 -3.72
N LEU A 245 19.47 5.92 -4.36
CA LEU A 245 19.08 5.09 -5.50
C LEU A 245 19.98 5.39 -6.70
N ARG A 246 20.33 4.35 -7.47
CA ARG A 246 21.21 4.45 -8.63
C ARG A 246 20.45 4.06 -9.89
N PHE A 247 20.56 4.85 -10.94
CA PHE A 247 19.86 4.64 -12.21
C PHE A 247 20.84 4.61 -13.38
N ARG A 248 20.58 3.72 -14.35
CA ARG A 248 21.38 3.61 -15.58
C ARG A 248 21.07 4.80 -16.49
N LYS A 249 22.10 5.48 -17.00
CA LYS A 249 21.91 6.64 -17.90
C LYS A 249 21.23 6.29 -19.22
N SER A 250 21.39 5.06 -19.72
CA SER A 250 20.83 4.64 -21.00
C SER A 250 19.34 4.32 -20.93
N THR A 251 18.84 3.84 -19.80
CA THR A 251 17.46 3.32 -19.70
C THR A 251 16.62 3.96 -18.61
N GLY A 252 17.23 4.67 -17.64
CA GLY A 252 16.56 5.19 -16.45
C GLY A 252 16.18 4.12 -15.43
N ALA A 253 16.45 2.84 -15.70
CA ALA A 253 16.15 1.74 -14.78
C ALA A 253 17.08 1.78 -13.56
N ALA A 254 16.56 1.41 -12.39
CA ALA A 254 17.38 1.27 -11.20
C ALA A 254 18.45 0.17 -11.39
N VAL A 255 19.62 0.35 -10.79
CA VAL A 255 20.74 -0.59 -10.88
C VAL A 255 20.48 -1.76 -9.93
N GLY A 256 20.56 -2.99 -10.45
CA GLY A 256 20.30 -4.22 -9.68
C GLY A 256 18.90 -4.80 -9.90
N SER A 257 18.01 -4.05 -10.55
CA SER A 257 16.70 -4.51 -11.01
C SER A 257 16.71 -4.83 -12.51
N GLY A 258 15.81 -5.72 -12.94
CA GLY A 258 15.54 -6.00 -14.35
C GLY A 258 14.98 -4.80 -15.12
N VAL A 259 14.62 -5.01 -16.38
CA VAL A 259 14.06 -3.97 -17.27
C VAL A 259 12.78 -3.32 -16.71
N TRP A 260 12.10 -4.01 -15.79
CA TRP A 260 10.88 -3.61 -15.09
C TRP A 260 11.17 -3.30 -13.62
N SER A 261 11.85 -2.19 -13.35
CA SER A 261 12.15 -1.77 -11.99
C SER A 261 11.03 -0.91 -11.41
N ALA A 262 10.55 -1.23 -10.19
CA ALA A 262 9.58 -0.42 -9.42
C ALA A 262 10.03 1.03 -9.19
N ASN A 263 11.33 1.28 -9.34
CA ASN A 263 11.96 2.60 -9.36
C ASN A 263 12.51 2.91 -10.75
N ARG A 264 11.94 3.90 -11.43
CA ARG A 264 12.41 4.33 -12.76
C ARG A 264 12.61 5.84 -12.81
N LEU A 265 13.79 6.26 -13.24
CA LEU A 265 14.09 7.65 -13.52
C LEU A 265 13.62 8.02 -14.92
N ASP A 266 12.76 9.03 -15.04
CA ASP A 266 12.41 9.61 -16.33
C ASP A 266 13.58 10.47 -16.83
N LEU A 267 14.35 9.92 -17.77
CA LEU A 267 15.52 10.60 -18.33
C LEU A 267 15.17 11.93 -19.03
N LYS A 268 13.93 12.09 -19.52
CA LYS A 268 13.50 13.34 -20.17
C LYS A 268 13.20 14.46 -19.18
N SER A 269 12.97 14.12 -17.92
CA SER A 269 12.65 15.08 -16.86
C SER A 269 13.90 15.74 -16.24
N ILE A 270 15.10 15.24 -16.56
CA ILE A 270 16.33 15.67 -15.90
C ILE A 270 16.70 17.09 -16.32
N ARG A 271 16.85 17.98 -15.35
CA ARG A 271 17.29 19.37 -15.56
C ARG A 271 18.36 19.75 -14.55
N LYS A 272 19.32 20.57 -14.98
CA LYS A 272 20.39 21.07 -14.11
C LYS A 272 19.81 22.07 -13.10
N ILE A 273 20.23 21.98 -11.85
CA ILE A 273 19.89 22.98 -10.84
C ILE A 273 20.60 24.27 -11.24
N GLN A 274 19.84 25.34 -11.48
CA GLN A 274 20.42 26.67 -11.69
C GLN A 274 20.97 27.15 -10.33
N SER A 275 22.25 27.52 -10.31
CA SER A 275 22.77 28.33 -9.21
C SER A 275 22.09 29.69 -9.31
N GLU A 276 21.38 30.07 -8.26
CA GLU A 276 21.06 31.48 -8.04
C GLU A 276 22.40 32.20 -7.87
N ASP A 277 22.71 33.10 -8.82
CA ASP A 277 23.82 34.05 -8.70
C ASP A 277 23.50 35.12 -7.65
#